data_AF-F2TLQ0-F1
#
_entry.id   AF-F2TLQ0-F1
#
_cell.length_a   1.000
_cell.length_b   1.000
_cell.length_c   1.000
_cell.angle_alpha   90.00
_cell.angle_beta   90.00
_cell.angle_gamma   90.00
#
_symmetry.space_group_name_H-M   'P 1'
#
loop_
_entity.id
_entity.type
_entity.pdbx_description
1 polymer ?
#
loop_
_entity_poly.entity_id
_entity_poly.type
_entity_poly.pdbx_seq_one_letter_code
_entity_poly.pdbx_strand_id
1 'polypeptide(L)'
;MFRPTQVLQALKQIIWLHNHYSNSIAIRAAGEETVRKHFDRNNLENRDIEIAKINWHSTPQDSEEHLTVEFETGSNQHVTTQHVYRSTE
;
A
#
# COMPACT_ATOMS: atom_id res chain seq x y z
N MET A 1 -22.28 5.60 -5.26
CA MET A 1 -21.73 4.43 -5.98
C MET A 1 -20.22 4.60 -6.08
N PHE A 2 -19.49 3.88 -5.22
CA PHE A 2 -18.02 3.83 -5.29
C PHE A 2 -17.63 3.07 -6.56
N ARG A 3 -16.80 3.67 -7.42
CA ARG A 3 -16.25 3.02 -8.61
C ARG A 3 -14.87 2.44 -8.26
N PRO A 4 -14.76 1.16 -7.89
CA PRO A 4 -13.49 0.49 -7.60
C PRO A 4 -12.57 0.33 -8.83
N THR A 5 -12.93 0.89 -9.98
CA THR A 5 -12.40 0.49 -11.29
C THR A 5 -11.16 1.23 -11.77
N GLN A 6 -10.88 2.48 -11.40
CA GLN A 6 -9.70 3.18 -11.96
C GLN A 6 -8.38 2.81 -11.25
N VAL A 7 -8.36 2.79 -9.91
CA VAL A 7 -7.14 2.48 -9.15
C VAL A 7 -6.64 1.05 -9.39
N LEU A 8 -7.56 0.07 -9.41
CA LEU A 8 -7.23 -1.33 -9.68
C LEU A 8 -6.95 -1.61 -11.17
N GLN A 9 -7.36 -0.73 -12.09
CA GLN A 9 -6.96 -0.84 -13.50
C GLN A 9 -5.57 -0.25 -13.76
N ALA A 10 -5.21 0.83 -13.09
CA ALA A 10 -3.86 1.40 -13.16
C ALA A 10 -2.83 0.47 -12.51
N LEU A 11 -3.15 -0.07 -11.34
CA LEU A 11 -2.30 -1.05 -10.66
C LEU A 11 -2.49 -2.43 -11.27
N LYS A 12 -1.57 -2.82 -12.14
CA LYS A 12 -1.50 -4.18 -12.70
C LYS A 12 -1.16 -5.22 -11.63
N GLN A 13 -0.45 -4.82 -10.57
CA GLN A 13 -0.01 -5.75 -9.53
C GLN A 13 0.02 -5.12 -8.13
N ILE A 14 -0.58 -5.82 -7.16
CA ILE A 14 -0.39 -5.55 -5.73
C ILE A 14 0.43 -6.70 -5.13
N ILE A 15 1.60 -6.38 -4.61
CA ILE A 15 2.55 -7.34 -4.05
C ILE A 15 2.57 -7.19 -2.53
N TRP A 16 2.26 -8.27 -1.83
CA TRP A 16 2.47 -8.35 -0.40
C TRP A 16 3.88 -8.89 -0.14
N LEU A 17 4.77 -8.04 0.37
CA LEU A 17 6.08 -8.49 0.79
C LEU A 17 5.89 -9.38 2.03
N HIS A 18 6.32 -10.63 1.92
CA HIS A 18 6.15 -11.62 2.97
C HIS A 18 6.83 -11.15 4.26
N ASN A 19 6.02 -10.98 5.29
CA ASN A 19 6.47 -10.77 6.66
C ASN A 19 5.58 -11.61 7.58
N HIS A 20 6.03 -11.91 8.80
CA HIS A 20 5.32 -12.82 9.73
C HIS A 20 3.83 -12.45 9.96
N TYR A 21 3.44 -11.21 9.65
CA TYR A 21 2.11 -10.64 9.81
C TYR A 21 1.32 -10.42 8.49
N SER A 22 1.90 -10.66 7.30
CA SER A 22 1.26 -10.38 5.99
C SER A 22 0.05 -11.27 5.66
N ASN A 23 -0.25 -12.26 6.51
CA ASN A 23 -1.42 -13.14 6.40
C ASN A 23 -2.61 -12.70 7.28
N SER A 24 -2.46 -11.66 8.10
CA SER A 24 -3.60 -11.13 8.86
C SER A 24 -4.61 -10.45 7.92
N ILE A 25 -5.87 -10.90 7.96
CA ILE A 25 -6.96 -10.32 7.16
C ILE A 25 -7.09 -8.81 7.41
N ALA A 26 -6.95 -8.38 8.67
CA ALA A 26 -7.04 -6.97 9.03
C ALA A 26 -5.91 -6.12 8.42
N ILE A 27 -4.69 -6.65 8.42
CA ILE A 27 -3.53 -5.97 7.81
C ILE A 27 -3.71 -5.90 6.29
N ARG A 28 -4.23 -6.98 5.68
CA ARG A 28 -4.52 -6.99 4.24
C ARG A 28 -5.53 -5.93 3.82
N ALA A 29 -6.64 -5.85 4.55
CA ALA A 29 -7.66 -4.84 4.31
C ALA A 29 -7.10 -3.40 4.50
N ALA A 30 -6.30 -3.17 5.55
CA ALA A 30 -5.67 -1.88 5.79
C ALA A 30 -4.67 -1.49 4.67
N GLY A 31 -3.93 -2.47 4.14
CA GLY A 31 -3.01 -2.25 3.03
C GLY A 31 -3.70 -1.87 1.73
N GLU A 32 -4.72 -2.64 1.34
CA GLU A 32 -5.50 -2.34 0.15
C GLU A 32 -6.23 -0.99 0.25
N GLU A 33 -6.76 -0.67 1.43
CA GLU A 33 -7.36 0.65 1.66
C GLU A 33 -6.33 1.78 1.57
N THR A 34 -5.13 1.58 2.13
CA THR A 34 -4.04 2.55 2.07
C THR A 34 -3.59 2.80 0.63
N VAL A 35 -3.44 1.73 -0.16
CA VAL A 35 -3.14 1.81 -1.59
C VAL A 35 -4.17 2.72 -2.27
N ARG A 36 -5.46 2.43 -2.08
CA ARG A 36 -6.54 3.21 -2.70
C ARG A 36 -6.53 4.67 -2.27
N LYS A 37 -6.47 4.93 -0.96
CA LYS A 37 -6.47 6.30 -0.41
C LYS A 37 -5.27 7.10 -0.90
N HIS A 38 -4.07 6.51 -0.91
CA HIS A 38 -2.87 7.21 -1.33
C HIS A 38 -2.86 7.49 -2.83
N PHE A 39 -3.31 6.52 -3.63
CA PHE A 39 -3.42 6.67 -5.09
C PHE A 39 -4.39 7.79 -5.47
N ASP A 40 -5.59 7.79 -4.88
CA ASP A 40 -6.61 8.82 -5.11
C ASP A 40 -6.16 10.20 -4.63
N ARG A 41 -5.64 10.29 -3.38
CA ARG A 41 -5.24 11.56 -2.77
C ARG A 41 -4.14 12.28 -3.54
N ASN A 42 -3.22 11.53 -4.14
CA ASN A 42 -2.08 12.08 -4.86
C ASN A 42 -2.28 12.11 -6.38
N ASN A 43 -3.48 11.79 -6.87
CA ASN A 43 -3.82 11.77 -8.29
C ASN A 43 -2.80 11.00 -9.14
N LEU A 44 -2.45 9.79 -8.69
CA LEU A 44 -1.33 9.01 -9.23
C LEU A 44 -1.64 8.33 -10.58
N GLU A 45 -2.87 8.42 -11.08
CA GLU A 45 -3.32 7.83 -12.35
C GLU A 45 -2.43 8.25 -13.55
N ASN A 46 -1.87 9.45 -13.51
CA ASN A 46 -1.04 10.00 -14.61
C ASN A 46 0.48 9.79 -14.41
N ARG A 47 0.90 8.91 -13.50
CA ARG A 47 2.33 8.74 -13.13
C ARG A 47 2.92 7.38 -13.52
N ASP A 48 2.31 6.70 -14.48
CA ASP A 48 2.72 5.38 -14.99
C ASP A 48 2.93 4.33 -13.87
N ILE A 49 2.16 4.46 -12.79
CA ILE A 49 2.23 3.54 -11.65
C ILE A 49 1.47 2.27 -12.01
N GLU A 50 2.17 1.14 -11.95
CA GLU A 50 1.61 -0.17 -12.29
C GLU A 50 1.69 -1.16 -11.12
N ILE A 51 2.56 -0.90 -10.13
CA ILE A 51 2.87 -1.83 -9.06
C ILE A 51 2.72 -1.12 -7.72
N ALA A 52 2.06 -1.77 -6.76
CA ALA A 52 2.06 -1.38 -5.36
C ALA A 52 2.64 -2.50 -4.50
N LYS A 53 3.69 -2.23 -3.75
CA LYS A 53 4.30 -3.16 -2.78
C LYS A 53 3.88 -2.76 -1.38
N ILE A 54 3.35 -3.72 -0.63
CA ILE A 54 2.86 -3.50 0.72
C ILE A 54 3.74 -4.29 1.68
N ASN A 55 4.25 -3.61 2.71
CA ASN A 55 5.03 -4.21 3.78
C ASN A 55 4.46 -3.80 5.14
N TRP A 56 4.39 -4.74 6.08
CA TRP A 56 4.07 -4.45 7.47
C TRP A 56 5.34 -4.53 8.29
N HIS A 57 5.70 -3.42 8.92
CA HIS A 57 6.81 -3.31 9.83
C HIS A 57 6.27 -3.40 11.26
N SER A 58 6.61 -4.49 11.93
CA SER A 58 6.30 -4.72 13.34
C SER A 58 7.55 -5.27 14.01
N THR A 59 7.93 -4.67 15.13
CA THR A 59 8.85 -5.29 16.08
C THR A 59 8.08 -5.61 17.36
N PRO A 60 8.47 -6.65 18.12
CA PRO A 60 7.77 -7.06 19.33
C PRO A 60 7.68 -5.99 20.45
N GLN A 61 8.38 -4.86 20.31
CA GLN A 61 8.55 -3.84 21.34
C GLN A 61 8.23 -2.41 20.86
N ASP A 62 7.83 -2.23 19.59
CA ASP A 62 7.74 -0.89 19.00
C ASP A 62 6.34 -0.26 19.06
N SER A 63 6.31 0.99 19.50
CA SER A 63 5.23 1.95 19.26
C SER A 63 5.16 2.43 17.80
N GLU A 64 6.14 2.06 16.97
CA GLU A 64 6.26 2.46 15.57
C GLU A 64 5.78 1.38 14.59
N GLU A 65 4.93 0.43 15.01
CA GLU A 65 4.31 -0.51 14.06
C GLU A 65 3.62 0.26 12.93
N HIS A 66 4.01 -0.02 11.69
CA HIS A 66 3.46 0.70 10.54
C HIS A 66 3.40 -0.14 9.28
N LEU A 67 2.43 0.21 8.44
CA LEU A 67 2.32 -0.27 7.09
C LEU A 67 3.07 0.68 6.16
N THR A 68 3.90 0.13 5.28
CA THR A 68 4.52 0.85 4.18
C THR A 68 3.92 0.39 2.87
N VAL A 69 3.50 1.34 2.04
CA VAL A 69 3.01 1.11 0.68
C VAL A 69 3.90 1.86 -0.29
N GLU A 70 4.64 1.13 -1.11
CA GLU A 70 5.51 1.67 -2.14
C GLU A 70 4.84 1.54 -3.50
N PHE A 71 4.84 2.61 -4.28
CA PHE A 71 4.33 2.62 -5.64
C PHE A 71 5.50 2.69 -6.62
N GLU A 72 5.43 1.84 -7.64
CA GLU A 72 6.45 1.71 -8.67
C GLU A 72 5.81 1.71 -10.06
N THR A 73 6.61 2.09 -11.06
CA THR A 73 6.26 1.91 -12.47
C THR A 73 6.37 0.44 -12.88
N GLY A 74 5.87 0.09 -14.07
CA GLY A 74 6.03 -1.27 -14.64
C GLY A 74 7.49 -1.72 -14.85
N SER A 75 8.43 -0.77 -14.82
CA SER A 75 9.88 -1.02 -14.90
C SER A 75 10.55 -1.14 -13.52
N ASN A 76 9.77 -1.29 -12.44
CA ASN A 76 10.22 -1.29 -11.04
C ASN A 76 10.94 0.00 -10.59
N GLN A 77 10.64 1.14 -11.22
CA GLN A 77 11.17 2.41 -10.76
C GLN A 77 10.28 2.96 -9.63
N HIS A 78 10.88 3.28 -8.49
CA HIS A 78 10.19 3.90 -7.37
C HIS A 78 9.57 5.25 -7.75
N VAL A 79 8.30 5.46 -7.38
CA VAL A 79 7.57 6.71 -7.60
C VAL A 79 7.27 7.41 -6.29
N THR A 80 6.67 6.70 -5.32
CA THR A 80 6.34 7.28 -4.01
C THR A 80 6.09 6.21 -2.96
N THR A 81 6.19 6.59 -1.69
CA THR A 81 5.92 5.73 -0.54
C THR A 81 4.91 6.40 0.40
N GLN A 82 4.00 5.60 0.95
CA GLN A 82 3.14 5.97 2.06
C GLN A 82 3.46 5.12 3.28
N HIS A 83 3.66 5.77 4.42
CA HIS A 83 3.74 5.10 5.73
C HIS A 83 2.45 5.37 6.50
N VAL A 84 1.86 4.32 7.09
CA VAL A 84 0.67 4.40 7.93
C VAL A 84 1.00 3.73 9.26
N TYR A 85 1.28 4.55 10.26
CA TYR A 85 1.54 4.11 11.61
C TYR A 85 0.25 3.66 12.28
N ARG A 86 0.32 2.55 13.00
CA ARG A 86 -0.75 2.12 13.89
C ARG A 86 -0.84 3.16 15.00
N SER A 87 -1.91 3.95 15.00
CA SER A 87 -2.12 4.89 16.10
C SER A 87 -2.26 4.11 17.39
N THR A 88 -1.39 4.43 18.36
CA THR A 88 -1.54 4.04 19.75
C THR A 88 -2.66 4.89 20.35
N GLU A 89 -3.92 4.55 20.07
CA GLU A 89 -5.05 5.01 20.88
C GLU A 89 -5.26 4.08 22.08
#